data_AF-A0A0Q8CMT3-F1
#
_entry.id   AF-A0A0Q8CMT3-F1
#
_cell.length_a   1.000
_cell.length_b   1.000
_cell.length_c   1.000
_cell.angle_alpha   90.00
_cell.angle_beta   90.00
_cell.angle_gamma   90.00
#
_symmetry.space_group_name_H-M   'P 1'
#
loop_
_entity.id
_entity.type
_entity.pdbx_description
1 polymer ?
#
loop_
_entity_poly.entity_id
_entity_poly.type
_entity_poly.pdbx_seq_one_letter_code
_entity_poly.pdbx_strand_id
1 'polypeptide(L)'
;MKRFLFDSRFSRLGYLYGTTVGFTWGFIWSTGRVEKREGLWVFRGLPGWAYRRGGVCVGGCYLTGQNVSDAVLEHEAVHKRQWQRYGFLMPVLYLFAGRDPLKNRFEIEAGLEKGGYLR
;
A
#
# COMPACT_ATOMS: atom_id res chain seq x y z
N MET A 1 19.50 -13.71 10.95
CA MET A 1 20.14 -12.44 11.36
C MET A 1 19.56 -11.15 10.76
N LYS A 2 18.66 -11.15 9.74
CA LYS A 2 18.12 -9.92 9.11
C LYS A 2 16.88 -9.27 9.78
N ARG A 3 16.43 -9.79 10.93
CA ARG A 3 15.10 -9.47 11.50
C ARG A 3 15.11 -8.35 12.55
N PHE A 4 16.28 -7.91 13.00
CA PHE A 4 16.39 -6.98 14.13
C PHE A 4 16.57 -5.50 13.73
N LEU A 5 16.97 -5.22 12.47
CA LEU A 5 17.34 -3.87 12.05
C LEU A 5 16.18 -3.04 11.45
N PHE A 6 15.03 -3.65 11.14
CA PHE A 6 13.91 -2.95 10.49
C PHE A 6 12.52 -3.28 11.07
N ASP A 7 12.45 -3.85 12.26
CA ASP A 7 11.22 -4.10 13.03
C ASP A 7 11.27 -3.30 14.34
N SER A 8 11.57 -2.01 14.23
CA SER A 8 11.66 -1.12 15.38
C SER A 8 10.27 -0.72 15.86
N ARG A 9 10.12 -0.41 17.16
CA ARG A 9 8.89 0.20 17.70
C ARG A 9 8.49 1.45 16.91
N PHE A 10 9.47 2.17 16.37
CA PHE A 10 9.26 3.34 15.53
C PHE A 10 8.66 2.99 14.15
N SER A 11 9.14 1.96 13.48
CA SER A 11 8.55 1.46 12.23
C SER A 11 7.10 1.05 12.44
N ARG A 12 6.80 0.38 13.57
CA ARG A 12 5.44 0.01 13.96
C ARG A 12 4.54 1.23 14.19
N LEU A 13 5.03 2.28 14.85
CA LEU A 13 4.29 3.53 15.01
C LEU A 13 4.01 4.19 13.65
N GLY A 14 4.99 4.21 12.76
CA GLY A 14 4.80 4.73 11.40
C GLY A 14 3.79 3.93 10.59
N TYR A 15 3.80 2.60 10.71
CA TYR A 15 2.79 1.73 10.11
C TYR A 15 1.38 2.01 10.66
N LEU A 16 1.25 2.13 11.99
CA LEU A 16 -0.04 2.41 12.62
C LEU A 16 -0.55 3.80 12.23
N TYR A 17 0.32 4.81 12.23
CA TYR A 17 -0.02 6.15 11.76
C TYR A 17 -0.49 6.13 10.30
N GLY A 18 0.28 5.49 9.40
CA GLY A 18 -0.12 5.33 8.00
C GLY A 18 -1.45 4.61 7.87
N THR A 19 -1.69 3.59 8.68
CA THR A 19 -2.97 2.87 8.72
C THR A 19 -4.11 3.78 9.15
N THR A 20 -3.92 4.59 10.19
CA THR A 20 -4.93 5.59 10.63
C THR A 20 -5.21 6.60 9.53
N VAL A 21 -4.19 7.15 8.87
CA VAL A 21 -4.36 8.07 7.73
C VAL A 21 -5.14 7.39 6.60
N GLY A 22 -4.78 6.15 6.26
CA GLY A 22 -5.48 5.35 5.26
C GLY A 22 -6.94 5.10 5.62
N PHE A 23 -7.23 4.78 6.88
CA PHE A 23 -8.60 4.66 7.39
C PHE A 23 -9.38 5.96 7.26
N THR A 24 -8.83 7.08 7.74
CA THR A 24 -9.48 8.38 7.68
C THR A 24 -9.80 8.75 6.23
N TRP A 25 -8.82 8.62 5.32
CA TRP A 25 -9.03 8.91 3.91
C TRP A 25 -10.03 7.96 3.26
N GLY A 26 -9.91 6.66 3.54
CA GLY A 26 -10.83 5.63 3.07
C GLY A 26 -12.27 5.89 3.49
N PHE A 27 -12.52 6.20 4.77
CA PHE A 27 -13.87 6.48 5.27
C PHE A 27 -14.48 7.76 4.70
N ILE A 28 -13.68 8.77 4.36
CA ILE A 28 -14.20 10.00 3.74
C ILE A 28 -14.68 9.71 2.31
N TRP A 29 -13.95 8.89 1.55
CA TRP A 29 -14.13 8.80 0.10
C TRP A 29 -14.70 7.47 -0.42
N SER A 30 -14.61 6.39 0.33
CA SER A 30 -15.08 5.07 -0.12
C SER A 30 -16.60 4.99 -0.07
N THR A 31 -17.18 4.36 -1.09
CA THR A 31 -18.64 4.14 -1.18
C THR A 31 -19.04 2.67 -1.00
N GLY A 32 -18.08 1.75 -1.08
CA GLY A 32 -18.32 0.31 -0.91
C GLY A 32 -18.08 -0.20 0.50
N ARG A 33 -18.42 -1.48 0.71
CA ARG A 33 -18.12 -2.18 1.96
C ARG A 33 -16.60 -2.27 2.18
N VAL A 34 -16.18 -1.94 3.40
CA VAL A 34 -14.81 -2.16 3.87
C VAL A 34 -14.60 -3.63 4.18
N GLU A 35 -13.59 -4.23 3.57
CA GLU A 35 -13.31 -5.67 3.68
C GLU A 35 -11.87 -5.90 4.14
N LYS A 36 -11.61 -7.05 4.77
CA LYS A 36 -10.26 -7.44 5.18
C LYS A 36 -9.79 -8.62 4.33
N ARG A 37 -8.78 -8.41 3.47
CA ARG A 37 -8.24 -9.41 2.53
C ARG A 37 -6.72 -9.31 2.49
N GLU A 38 -5.99 -10.42 2.42
CA GLU A 38 -4.51 -10.45 2.51
C GLU A 38 -3.93 -9.67 3.71
N GLY A 39 -4.72 -9.56 4.78
CA GLY A 39 -4.42 -8.76 5.96
C GLY A 39 -4.43 -7.23 5.73
N LEU A 40 -4.84 -6.74 4.57
CA LEU A 40 -5.14 -5.35 4.27
C LEU A 40 -6.60 -5.04 4.63
N TRP A 41 -6.87 -3.78 4.96
CA TRP A 41 -8.22 -3.21 4.92
C TRP A 41 -8.45 -2.57 3.56
N VAL A 42 -9.40 -3.11 2.80
CA VAL A 42 -9.69 -2.72 1.42
C VAL A 42 -10.86 -1.74 1.40
N PHE A 43 -10.60 -0.55 0.90
CA PHE A 43 -11.59 0.48 0.63
C PHE A 43 -11.79 0.60 -0.89
N ARG A 44 -13.04 0.55 -1.32
CA ARG A 44 -13.43 0.56 -2.74
C ARG A 44 -14.46 1.63 -3.06
N GLY A 45 -14.56 1.96 -4.34
CA GLY A 45 -15.47 2.98 -4.86
C GLY A 45 -15.02 4.40 -4.53
N LEU A 46 -13.71 4.61 -4.31
CA LEU A 46 -13.14 5.94 -4.20
C LEU A 46 -13.20 6.65 -5.56
N PRO A 47 -13.30 7.99 -5.59
CA PRO A 47 -13.18 8.75 -6.84
C PRO A 47 -11.73 8.70 -7.36
N GLY A 48 -11.56 8.72 -8.68
CA GLY A 48 -10.26 8.48 -9.34
C GLY A 48 -9.14 9.47 -9.00
N TRP A 49 -9.45 10.63 -8.39
CA TRP A 49 -8.47 11.60 -7.93
C TRP A 49 -7.96 11.31 -6.50
N ALA A 50 -8.66 10.46 -5.73
CA ALA A 50 -8.34 10.15 -4.33
C ALA A 50 -7.30 9.03 -4.18
N TYR A 51 -6.92 8.38 -5.28
CA TYR A 51 -5.83 7.40 -5.37
C TYR A 51 -5.08 7.61 -6.68
N ARG A 52 -3.95 6.94 -6.86
CA ARG A 52 -3.17 7.01 -8.11
C ARG A 52 -3.22 5.66 -8.82
N ARG A 53 -3.12 5.68 -10.16
CA ARG A 53 -3.09 4.47 -10.99
C ARG A 53 -4.29 3.56 -10.69
N GLY A 54 -4.06 2.29 -10.38
CA GLY A 54 -5.10 1.33 -10.00
C GLY A 54 -5.47 1.36 -8.52
N GLY A 55 -4.66 1.97 -7.66
CA GLY A 55 -4.88 2.00 -6.20
C GLY A 55 -3.61 2.42 -5.46
N VAL A 56 -3.73 2.57 -4.15
CA VAL A 56 -2.59 2.92 -3.29
C VAL A 56 -2.69 2.22 -1.93
N CYS A 57 -1.57 1.64 -1.48
CA CYS A 57 -1.42 1.14 -0.12
C CYS A 57 -0.82 2.19 0.81
N VAL A 58 -1.55 2.51 1.88
CA VAL A 58 -1.13 3.43 2.95
C VAL A 58 -1.25 2.71 4.30
N GLY A 59 -0.10 2.35 4.88
CA GLY A 59 -0.04 1.51 6.07
C GLY A 59 -0.62 0.12 5.79
N GLY A 60 -1.68 -0.23 6.50
CA GLY A 60 -2.45 -1.46 6.31
C GLY A 60 -3.70 -1.31 5.45
N CYS A 61 -3.92 -0.16 4.82
CA CYS A 61 -5.12 0.12 4.03
C CYS A 61 -4.79 0.16 2.54
N TYR A 62 -5.56 -0.57 1.74
CA TYR A 62 -5.54 -0.47 0.28
C TYR A 62 -6.75 0.34 -0.19
N LEU A 63 -6.49 1.40 -0.94
CA LEU A 63 -7.45 2.41 -1.36
C LEU A 63 -7.56 2.38 -2.88
N THR A 64 -8.73 2.04 -3.41
CA THR A 64 -8.95 1.90 -4.85
C THR A 64 -10.37 2.28 -5.29
N GLY A 65 -10.56 2.47 -6.59
CA GLY A 65 -11.88 2.49 -7.22
C GLY A 65 -12.45 1.07 -7.30
N GLN A 66 -11.97 0.27 -8.25
CA GLN A 66 -12.52 -1.07 -8.53
C GLN A 66 -11.43 -2.16 -8.69
N ASN A 67 -10.15 -1.84 -8.46
CA ASN A 67 -9.04 -2.75 -8.77
C ASN A 67 -8.76 -3.71 -7.60
N VAL A 68 -9.52 -4.78 -7.46
CA VAL A 68 -9.51 -5.67 -6.27
C VAL A 68 -9.31 -7.16 -6.59
N SER A 69 -8.54 -7.49 -7.64
CA SER A 69 -8.21 -8.89 -7.96
C SER A 69 -7.24 -9.50 -6.94
N ASP A 70 -7.19 -10.82 -6.86
CA ASP A 70 -6.31 -11.54 -5.92
C ASP A 70 -4.84 -11.22 -6.19
N ALA A 71 -4.44 -11.19 -7.46
CA ALA A 71 -3.08 -10.79 -7.86
C ALA A 71 -2.72 -9.38 -7.36
N VAL A 72 -3.63 -8.42 -7.51
CA VAL A 72 -3.42 -7.05 -7.01
C VAL A 72 -3.32 -7.05 -5.49
N LEU A 73 -4.16 -7.79 -4.78
CA LEU A 73 -4.10 -7.84 -3.31
C LEU A 73 -2.81 -8.49 -2.80
N GLU A 74 -2.27 -9.49 -3.51
CA GLU A 74 -0.95 -10.06 -3.20
C GLU A 74 0.17 -9.03 -3.40
N HIS A 75 0.11 -8.23 -4.46
CA HIS A 75 1.03 -7.12 -4.71
C HIS A 75 0.95 -6.08 -3.58
N GLU A 76 -0.25 -5.62 -3.22
CA GLU A 76 -0.47 -4.65 -2.16
C GLU A 76 -0.07 -5.19 -0.77
N ALA A 77 -0.16 -6.50 -0.56
CA ALA A 77 0.32 -7.13 0.67
C ALA A 77 1.84 -7.01 0.85
N VAL A 78 2.60 -6.87 -0.25
CA VAL A 78 4.03 -6.54 -0.19
C VAL A 78 4.23 -5.08 0.22
N HIS A 79 3.46 -4.14 -0.34
CA HIS A 79 3.50 -2.74 0.09
C HIS A 79 3.16 -2.56 1.56
N LYS A 80 2.20 -3.32 2.09
CA LYS A 80 1.92 -3.37 3.53
C LYS A 80 3.15 -3.81 4.33
N ARG A 81 3.86 -4.85 3.89
CA ARG A 81 5.09 -5.29 4.58
C ARG A 81 6.19 -4.24 4.49
N GLN A 82 6.31 -3.54 3.37
CA GLN A 82 7.22 -2.40 3.23
C GLN A 82 6.85 -1.28 4.21
N TRP A 83 5.56 -0.98 4.40
CA TRP A 83 5.08 -0.06 5.43
C TRP A 83 5.40 -0.52 6.84
N GLN A 84 5.23 -1.81 7.16
CA GLN A 84 5.62 -2.36 8.45
C GLN A 84 7.12 -2.20 8.72
N ARG A 85 7.94 -2.34 7.66
CA ARG A 85 9.39 -2.24 7.73
C ARG A 85 9.89 -0.80 7.86
N TYR A 86 9.39 0.10 7.03
CA TYR A 86 9.90 1.46 6.89
C TYR A 86 9.07 2.52 7.63
N GLY A 87 7.83 2.21 8.03
CA GLY A 87 6.95 3.12 8.76
C GLY A 87 6.85 4.50 8.10
N PHE A 88 7.15 5.55 8.88
CA PHE A 88 7.12 6.94 8.41
C PHE A 88 8.07 7.23 7.23
N LEU A 89 9.12 6.42 7.05
CA LEU A 89 10.07 6.61 5.95
C LEU A 89 9.51 6.09 4.63
N MET A 90 8.44 5.29 4.63
CA MET A 90 7.94 4.65 3.41
C MET A 90 7.59 5.66 2.30
N PRO A 91 6.79 6.73 2.54
CA PRO A 91 6.47 7.70 1.49
C PRO A 91 7.71 8.40 0.92
N VAL A 92 8.68 8.72 1.78
CA VAL A 92 9.92 9.40 1.41
C VAL A 92 10.80 8.48 0.56
N LEU A 93 11.02 7.25 1.03
CA LEU A 93 11.82 6.26 0.31
C LEU A 93 11.17 5.90 -1.04
N TYR A 94 9.85 5.73 -1.08
CA TYR A 94 9.13 5.45 -2.31
C TYR A 94 9.27 6.60 -3.32
N LEU A 95 9.20 7.86 -2.87
CA LEU A 95 9.42 9.02 -3.72
C LEU A 95 10.83 9.02 -4.33
N PHE A 96 11.87 8.76 -3.53
CA PHE A 96 13.25 8.69 -4.00
C PHE A 96 13.52 7.49 -4.92
N ALA A 97 12.76 6.40 -4.79
CA ALA A 97 12.83 5.25 -5.70
C ALA A 97 12.28 5.55 -7.11
N GLY A 98 11.68 6.73 -7.32
CA GLY A 98 11.25 7.21 -8.63
C GLY A 98 9.78 6.94 -8.95
N ARG A 99 9.27 7.67 -9.95
CA ARG A 99 7.86 7.62 -10.36
C ARG A 99 7.55 6.56 -11.42
N ASP A 100 8.57 6.07 -12.12
CA ASP A 100 8.44 4.99 -13.10
C ASP A 100 8.32 3.64 -12.36
N PRO A 101 7.16 2.96 -12.40
CA PRO A 101 6.97 1.71 -11.67
C PRO A 101 7.93 0.61 -12.12
N LEU A 102 8.35 0.61 -13.39
CA LEU A 102 9.25 -0.41 -13.94
C LEU A 102 10.69 -0.27 -13.41
N LYS A 103 11.02 0.88 -12.80
CA LYS A 103 12.33 1.17 -12.20
C LYS A 103 12.26 1.33 -10.68
N ASN A 104 11.07 1.48 -10.12
CA ASN A 104 10.88 1.66 -8.69
C ASN A 104 11.08 0.32 -7.97
N ARG A 105 12.13 0.23 -7.14
CA ARG A 105 12.46 -1.00 -6.41
C ARG A 105 11.31 -1.58 -5.58
N PHE A 106 10.41 -0.74 -5.06
CA PHE A 106 9.29 -1.17 -4.23
C PHE A 106 8.19 -1.83 -5.05
N GLU A 107 7.96 -1.33 -6.27
CA GLU A 107 7.01 -1.89 -7.25
C GLU A 107 7.56 -3.19 -7.83
N ILE A 108 8.86 -3.24 -8.11
CA ILE A 108 9.55 -4.45 -8.56
C ILE A 108 9.48 -5.54 -7.47
N GLU A 109 9.74 -5.20 -6.21
CA GLU A 109 9.62 -6.13 -5.07
C GLU A 109 8.18 -6.61 -4.88
N ALA A 110 7.18 -5.76 -5.11
CA ALA A 110 5.76 -6.11 -5.03
C ALA A 110 5.28 -6.98 -6.20
N GLY A 111 6.07 -7.10 -7.27
CA GLY A 111 5.76 -7.90 -8.45
C GLY A 111 4.95 -7.11 -9.47
N LEU A 112 5.60 -6.75 -10.58
CA LEU A 112 5.04 -5.86 -11.59
C LEU A 112 3.84 -6.45 -12.34
N GLU A 113 3.87 -7.75 -12.64
CA GLU A 113 2.77 -8.46 -13.30
C GLU A 113 1.51 -8.46 -12.43
N LYS A 114 1.68 -8.76 -11.14
CA LYS A 114 0.60 -8.76 -10.15
C LYS A 114 0.00 -7.36 -9.94
N GLY A 115 0.83 -6.32 -10.05
CA GLY A 115 0.41 -4.91 -10.05
C GLY A 115 -0.21 -4.45 -11.38
N GLY A 116 -0.25 -5.29 -12.41
CA GLY A 116 -0.80 -4.97 -13.74
C GLY A 116 0.09 -4.06 -14.59
N TYR A 117 1.38 -3.93 -14.26
CA TYR A 117 2.35 -3.15 -15.04
C TYR A 117 2.96 -3.93 -16.19
N LEU A 118 2.92 -5.26 -16.13
CA LEU A 118 3.30 -6.17 -17.20
C LEU A 118 2.05 -6.95 -17.63
N ARG A 119 1.99 -7.28 -18.92
CA ARG A 119 0.95 -8.11 -19.53
C ARG A 119 1.53 -9.44 -19.96
#